data_AF-A0A151NVN4-F1
#
_entry.id   AF-A0A151NVN4-F1
#
_cell.length_a   1.000
_cell.length_b   1.000
_cell.length_c   1.000
_cell.angle_alpha   90.00
_cell.angle_beta   90.00
_cell.angle_gamma   90.00
#
_symmetry.space_group_name_H-M   'P 1'
#
loop_
_entity.id
_entity.type
_entity.pdbx_description
1 polymer ?
#
loop_
_entity_poly.entity_id
_entity_poly.type
_entity_poly.pdbx_seq_one_letter_code
_entity_poly.pdbx_strand_id
1 'polypeptide(L)'
;MIQDREQQTRKTQSEITKNLGERVNDIIFWKSELNHEIDEMIGETNALTDMKKRLERALAETESPLQVAEECLLHREKRMGIDLVHDDVEKQLLTEVDVIKSCQERMRRHLDKAIAQLASDRAAQHELEKDLADKQTAHRIDDKCHHLRNTSDGISYYRGVERVDATISVPESWAKFTDDNILRSQSERTASSKLRDDIENLLVVTANEMWNQFNKVNVAFTNRIAETADAKNKIQAHLAKTLQEIFQTEMTIEAIRKAIRDKGPPLKVAHTRLDERTRRPNVELCRDSAQLRLVNEVHEIDDTIQSLQQRLRDAEDTLQMLVHTKSNLEHDLAVKANSLFIDQEKCMGMRKTFPNTLRTCKRDHVKDLSKTTVKMLVLLLGIIVLHVAVLVLLFVSTIVSQWLVGNGHTADLWQNCSSLHVPSAFQCQTSSTNEWLQSVQAMMILSIIFSVLSLFLFFCQLFTLTKGGRFYITGIFQILAGLCVMSGAAIFTVRYTEWQIPSDDISFGFAYILAWVAFPLAAISGVIYIILRKRE
;
A
#
# COMPACT_ATOMS: atom_id res chain seq x y z
N MET A 1 22.08 84.12 37.69
CA MET A 1 22.98 83.78 36.56
C MET A 1 23.67 82.43 36.74
N ILE A 2 24.54 82.21 37.74
CA ILE A 2 25.25 80.91 37.91
C ILE A 2 24.26 79.76 38.18
N GLN A 3 23.35 79.94 39.13
CA GLN A 3 22.32 78.93 39.46
C GLN A 3 21.41 78.62 38.25
N ASP A 4 20.97 79.64 37.52
CA ASP A 4 20.15 79.45 36.31
C ASP A 4 20.87 78.62 35.25
N ARG A 5 22.19 78.84 35.07
CA ARG A 5 23.03 78.10 34.13
C ARG A 5 23.28 76.67 34.59
N GLU A 6 23.44 76.45 35.89
CA GLU A 6 23.55 75.12 36.47
C GLU A 6 22.25 74.33 36.31
N GLN A 7 21.10 74.96 36.57
CA GLN A 7 19.78 74.36 36.36
C GLN A 7 19.54 74.01 34.89
N GLN A 8 19.89 74.91 33.97
CA GLN A 8 19.80 74.65 32.53
C GLN A 8 20.69 73.48 32.10
N THR A 9 21.90 73.38 32.65
CA THR A 9 22.84 72.28 32.35
C THR A 9 22.28 70.93 32.82
N ARG A 10 21.77 70.87 34.06
CA ARG A 10 21.15 69.67 34.62
C ARG A 10 19.92 69.24 33.82
N LYS A 11 19.06 70.20 33.44
CA LYS A 11 17.87 69.93 32.61
C LYS A 11 18.26 69.36 31.26
N THR A 12 19.20 69.99 30.56
CA THR A 12 19.68 69.55 29.25
C THR A 12 20.31 68.15 29.33
N GLN A 13 21.15 67.89 30.34
CA GLN A 13 21.72 66.56 30.55
C GLN A 13 20.63 65.50 30.78
N SER A 14 19.63 65.80 31.61
CA SER A 14 18.52 64.88 31.87
C SER A 14 17.70 64.58 30.63
N GLU A 15 17.44 65.58 29.78
CA GLU A 15 16.74 65.42 28.50
C GLU A 15 17.55 64.55 27.54
N ILE A 16 18.85 64.79 27.40
CA ILE A 16 19.72 63.97 26.53
C ILE A 16 19.85 62.54 27.04
N THR A 17 19.98 62.31 28.35
CA THR A 17 19.98 60.97 28.94
C THR A 17 18.67 60.22 28.64
N LYS A 18 17.52 60.91 28.68
CA LYS A 18 16.23 60.34 28.27
C LYS A 18 16.23 59.94 26.80
N ASN A 19 16.68 60.82 25.91
CA ASN A 19 16.74 60.55 24.46
C ASN A 19 17.69 59.39 24.13
N LEU A 20 18.83 59.28 24.83
CA LEU A 20 19.73 58.12 24.71
C LEU A 20 19.05 56.83 25.16
N GLY A 21 18.26 56.87 26.24
CA GLY A 21 17.48 55.71 26.70
C GLY A 21 16.41 55.29 25.69
N GLU A 22 15.71 56.24 25.08
CA GLU A 22 14.76 55.98 23.98
C GLU A 22 15.49 55.30 22.80
N ARG A 23 16.66 55.81 22.40
CA ARG A 23 17.46 55.22 21.33
C ARG A 23 17.93 53.79 21.64
N VAL A 24 18.34 53.52 22.88
CA VAL A 24 18.69 52.16 23.32
C VAL A 24 17.50 51.21 23.15
N ASN A 25 16.29 51.64 23.54
CA ASN A 25 15.08 50.83 23.37
C ASN A 25 14.77 50.54 21.89
N ASP A 26 14.90 51.53 21.01
CA ASP A 26 14.71 51.33 19.56
C ASP A 26 15.70 50.30 19.00
N ILE A 27 16.97 50.37 19.41
CA ILE A 27 17.99 49.40 18.98
C ILE A 27 17.67 48.00 19.50
N ILE A 28 17.22 47.88 20.76
CA ILE A 28 16.81 46.60 21.34
C ILE A 28 15.65 46.00 20.53
N PHE A 29 14.64 46.80 20.18
CA PHE A 29 13.50 46.37 19.38
C PHE A 29 13.95 45.81 18.02
N TRP A 30 14.74 46.56 17.25
CA TRP A 30 15.20 46.06 15.94
C TRP A 30 16.14 44.85 16.06
N LYS A 31 16.91 44.74 17.15
CA LYS A 31 17.67 43.51 17.42
C LYS A 31 16.76 42.31 17.67
N SER A 32 15.66 42.46 18.41
CA SER A 32 14.74 41.34 18.62
C SER A 32 14.07 40.90 17.32
N GLU A 33 13.66 41.85 16.48
CA GLU A 33 13.07 41.56 15.16
C GLU A 33 14.08 40.85 14.24
N LEU A 34 15.33 41.32 14.19
CA LEU A 34 16.39 40.69 13.39
C LEU A 34 16.71 39.27 13.88
N ASN A 35 16.81 39.04 15.20
CA ASN A 35 17.03 37.68 15.72
C ASN A 35 15.87 36.76 15.35
N HIS A 36 14.63 37.22 15.52
CA HIS A 36 13.46 36.43 15.16
C HIS A 36 13.45 36.06 13.67
N GLU A 37 13.69 37.02 12.78
CA GLU A 37 13.72 36.76 11.34
C GLU A 37 14.89 35.85 10.92
N ILE A 38 16.05 35.95 11.57
CA ILE A 38 17.19 35.03 11.34
C ILE A 38 16.80 33.60 11.73
N ASP A 39 16.19 33.39 12.90
CA ASP A 39 15.78 32.07 13.35
C ASP A 39 14.76 31.44 12.39
N GLU A 40 13.81 32.24 11.92
CA GLU A 40 12.82 31.84 10.91
C GLU A 40 13.46 31.48 9.56
N MET A 41 14.44 32.28 9.08
CA MET A 41 15.19 32.02 7.86
C MET A 41 16.03 30.74 7.96
N ILE A 42 16.66 30.49 9.11
CA ILE A 42 17.38 29.24 9.37
C ILE A 42 16.42 28.05 9.34
N GLY A 43 15.24 28.18 9.94
CA GLY A 43 14.19 27.16 9.91
C GLY A 43 13.78 26.78 8.49
N GLU A 44 13.49 27.78 7.65
CA GLU A 44 13.10 27.55 6.26
C GLU A 44 14.25 27.00 5.41
N THR A 45 15.49 27.50 5.57
CA THR A 45 16.68 26.99 4.88
C THR A 45 16.92 25.50 5.17
N ASN A 46 16.73 25.09 6.43
CA ASN A 46 16.82 23.69 6.83
C ASN A 46 15.71 22.85 6.20
N ALA A 47 14.47 23.35 6.19
CA ALA A 47 13.34 22.67 5.55
C ALA A 47 13.55 22.46 4.05
N LEU A 48 14.06 23.47 3.33
CA LEU A 48 14.37 23.36 1.90
C LEU A 48 15.54 22.42 1.65
N THR A 49 16.56 22.44 2.52
CA THR A 49 17.70 21.52 2.46
C THR A 49 17.24 20.06 2.59
N ASP A 50 16.30 19.76 3.48
CA ASP A 50 15.78 18.41 3.65
C ASP A 50 14.86 17.99 2.49
N MET A 51 14.06 18.91 1.94
CA MET A 51 13.28 18.67 0.73
C MET A 51 14.18 18.38 -0.48
N LYS A 52 15.28 19.13 -0.64
CA LYS A 52 16.33 18.88 -1.65
C LYS A 52 16.90 17.47 -1.53
N LYS A 53 17.32 17.04 -0.33
CA LYS A 53 17.86 15.69 -0.10
C LYS A 53 16.83 14.61 -0.44
N ARG A 54 15.54 14.85 -0.15
CA ARG A 54 14.46 13.92 -0.51
C ARG A 54 14.29 13.82 -2.02
N LEU A 55 14.36 14.94 -2.74
CA LEU A 55 14.31 14.97 -4.21
C LEU A 55 15.51 14.26 -4.84
N GLU A 56 16.73 14.45 -4.33
CA GLU A 56 17.94 13.74 -4.79
C GLU A 56 17.80 12.23 -4.64
N ARG A 57 17.30 11.78 -3.48
CA ARG A 57 17.06 10.36 -3.23
C ARG A 57 16.01 9.80 -4.18
N ALA A 58 14.89 10.50 -4.37
CA ALA A 58 13.84 10.08 -5.28
C ALA A 58 14.37 9.97 -6.72
N LEU A 59 15.20 10.92 -7.16
CA LEU A 59 15.86 10.87 -8.46
C LEU A 59 16.76 9.63 -8.59
N ALA A 60 17.61 9.35 -7.59
CA ALA A 60 18.46 8.17 -7.60
C ALA A 60 17.67 6.85 -7.63
N GLU A 61 16.53 6.80 -6.92
CA GLU A 61 15.63 5.63 -6.91
C GLU A 61 14.99 5.35 -8.28
N THR A 62 14.94 6.32 -9.20
CA THR A 62 14.40 6.12 -10.56
C THR A 62 15.35 5.38 -11.51
N GLU A 63 16.64 5.26 -11.17
CA GLU A 63 17.64 4.65 -12.06
C GLU A 63 17.42 3.14 -12.21
N SER A 64 17.07 2.47 -11.11
CA SER A 64 16.78 1.04 -11.13
C SER A 64 15.61 0.65 -12.06
N PRO A 65 14.42 1.29 -11.99
CA PRO A 65 13.34 0.99 -12.93
C PRO A 65 13.69 1.35 -14.39
N LEU A 66 14.52 2.39 -14.62
CA LEU A 66 15.01 2.69 -15.96
C LEU A 66 15.85 1.53 -16.51
N GLN A 67 16.83 1.06 -15.72
CA GLN A 67 17.68 -0.07 -16.09
C GLN A 67 16.85 -1.32 -16.39
N VAL A 68 15.84 -1.63 -15.57
CA VAL A 68 14.97 -2.80 -15.80
C VAL A 68 14.21 -2.67 -17.12
N ALA A 69 13.68 -1.49 -17.45
CA ALA A 69 12.98 -1.28 -18.72
C ALA A 69 13.91 -1.43 -19.93
N GLU A 70 15.13 -0.88 -19.85
CA GLU A 70 16.16 -1.01 -20.89
C GLU A 70 16.66 -2.46 -21.04
N GLU A 71 16.89 -3.18 -19.94
CA GLU A 71 17.26 -4.59 -19.95
C GLU A 71 16.14 -5.47 -20.53
N CYS A 72 14.88 -5.17 -20.26
CA CYS A 72 13.74 -5.84 -20.90
C CYS A 72 13.77 -5.69 -22.43
N LEU A 73 14.05 -4.48 -22.94
CA LEU A 73 14.20 -4.25 -24.38
C LEU A 73 15.36 -5.08 -24.97
N LEU A 74 16.53 -5.04 -24.35
CA LEU A 74 17.71 -5.82 -24.77
C LEU A 74 17.46 -7.33 -24.76
N HIS A 75 16.68 -7.83 -23.80
CA HIS A 75 16.29 -9.24 -23.79
C HIS A 75 15.33 -9.59 -24.93
N ARG A 76 14.41 -8.69 -25.28
CA ARG A 76 13.42 -8.89 -26.34
C ARG A 76 14.00 -8.81 -27.75
N GLU A 77 15.14 -8.14 -27.94
CA GLU A 77 15.93 -8.20 -29.17
C GLU A 77 16.46 -9.61 -29.49
N LYS A 78 16.52 -10.50 -28.49
CA LYS A 78 16.98 -11.90 -28.65
C LYS A 78 15.88 -12.86 -29.12
N ARG A 79 14.66 -12.36 -29.38
CA ARG A 79 13.59 -13.13 -30.01
C ARG A 79 14.00 -13.49 -31.45
N MET A 80 13.43 -14.56 -31.98
CA MET A 80 13.85 -15.14 -33.27
C MET A 80 12.73 -15.15 -34.30
N GLY A 81 13.11 -15.06 -35.58
CA GLY A 81 12.20 -15.26 -36.71
C GLY A 81 11.01 -14.31 -36.69
N ILE A 82 9.81 -14.85 -36.89
CA ILE A 82 8.55 -14.09 -36.96
C ILE A 82 8.17 -13.40 -35.65
N ASP A 83 8.80 -13.76 -34.53
CA ASP A 83 8.50 -13.19 -33.21
C ASP A 83 9.35 -11.96 -32.87
N LEU A 84 10.38 -11.65 -33.67
CA LEU A 84 11.15 -10.42 -33.53
C LEU A 84 10.38 -9.27 -34.18
N VAL A 85 9.40 -8.75 -33.46
CA VAL A 85 8.49 -7.70 -33.94
C VAL A 85 8.23 -6.64 -32.87
N HIS A 86 7.99 -5.41 -33.32
CA HIS A 86 7.51 -4.30 -32.50
C HIS A 86 6.04 -4.46 -32.18
N ASP A 87 5.78 -5.14 -31.07
CA ASP A 87 4.44 -5.36 -30.54
C ASP A 87 4.09 -4.34 -29.44
N ASP A 88 2.91 -4.52 -28.82
CA ASP A 88 2.45 -3.63 -27.76
C ASP A 88 3.41 -3.61 -26.56
N VAL A 89 4.02 -4.74 -26.20
CA VAL A 89 4.99 -4.79 -25.09
C VAL A 89 6.20 -3.91 -25.38
N GLU A 90 6.78 -4.00 -26.57
CA GLU A 90 7.92 -3.17 -26.97
C GLU A 90 7.54 -1.69 -27.00
N LYS A 91 6.36 -1.35 -27.53
CA LYS A 91 5.83 0.02 -27.49
C LYS A 91 5.66 0.56 -26.06
N GLN A 92 5.09 -0.25 -25.15
CA GLN A 92 4.88 0.17 -23.77
C GLN A 92 6.21 0.31 -23.01
N LEU A 93 7.20 -0.54 -23.29
CA LEU A 93 8.55 -0.46 -22.71
C LEU A 93 9.29 0.80 -23.16
N LEU A 94 9.26 1.13 -24.45
CA LEU A 94 9.83 2.39 -24.95
C LEU A 94 9.16 3.60 -24.28
N THR A 95 7.83 3.57 -24.16
CA THR A 95 7.08 4.61 -23.46
C THR A 95 7.46 4.68 -21.96
N GLU A 96 7.75 3.54 -21.32
CA GLU A 96 8.24 3.49 -19.93
C GLU A 96 9.59 4.18 -19.77
N VAL A 97 10.54 3.90 -20.67
CA VAL A 97 11.85 4.58 -20.71
C VAL A 97 11.67 6.09 -20.87
N ASP A 98 10.82 6.53 -21.81
CA ASP A 98 10.56 7.95 -22.06
C ASP A 98 9.93 8.65 -20.84
N VAL A 99 8.94 8.01 -20.20
CA VAL A 99 8.29 8.54 -19.00
C VAL A 99 9.30 8.68 -17.85
N ILE A 100 10.14 7.67 -17.61
CA ILE A 100 11.14 7.73 -16.55
C ILE A 100 12.16 8.84 -16.82
N LYS A 101 12.70 8.94 -18.05
CA LYS A 101 13.63 10.01 -18.43
C LYS A 101 13.01 11.41 -18.30
N SER A 102 11.74 11.57 -18.67
CA SER A 102 10.99 12.81 -18.48
C SER A 102 10.80 13.17 -16.99
N CYS A 103 10.51 12.19 -16.13
CA CYS A 103 10.45 12.36 -14.68
C CYS A 103 11.81 12.80 -14.12
N GLN A 104 12.89 12.11 -14.49
CA GLN A 104 14.25 12.44 -14.06
C GLN A 104 14.63 13.87 -14.44
N GLU A 105 14.33 14.29 -15.66
CA GLU A 105 14.62 15.64 -16.13
C GLU A 105 13.86 16.72 -15.35
N ARG A 106 12.56 16.49 -15.07
CA ARG A 106 11.78 17.42 -14.23
C ARG A 106 12.33 17.48 -12.79
N MET A 107 12.75 16.35 -12.22
CA MET A 107 13.38 16.31 -10.89
C MET A 107 14.71 17.09 -10.87
N ARG A 108 15.59 16.91 -11.87
CA ARG A 108 16.86 17.66 -11.99
C ARG A 108 16.62 19.17 -12.05
N ARG A 109 15.67 19.63 -12.87
CA ARG A 109 15.33 21.06 -12.96
C ARG A 109 14.86 21.66 -11.64
N HIS A 110 14.09 20.91 -10.84
CA HIS A 110 13.66 21.39 -9.52
C HIS A 110 14.78 21.33 -8.49
N LEU A 111 15.73 20.41 -8.65
CA LEU A 111 16.93 20.35 -7.84
C LEU A 111 17.80 21.60 -8.06
N ASP A 112 18.00 22.00 -9.32
CA ASP A 112 18.74 23.23 -9.66
C ASP A 112 18.07 24.47 -9.09
N LYS A 113 16.72 24.55 -9.16
CA LYS A 113 15.95 25.62 -8.52
C LYS A 113 16.13 25.63 -7.01
N ALA A 114 16.13 24.47 -6.35
CA ALA A 114 16.32 24.37 -4.90
C ALA A 114 17.73 24.80 -4.49
N ILE A 115 18.76 24.44 -5.27
CA ILE A 115 20.14 24.89 -5.05
C ILE A 115 20.24 26.42 -5.18
N ALA A 116 19.63 26.99 -6.22
CA ALA A 116 19.62 28.44 -6.42
C ALA A 116 18.89 29.17 -5.28
N GLN A 117 17.72 28.66 -4.86
CA GLN A 117 16.96 29.26 -3.76
C GLN A 117 17.72 29.20 -2.44
N LEU A 118 18.36 28.07 -2.10
CA LEU A 118 19.21 27.96 -0.91
C LEU A 118 20.36 28.99 -0.90
N ALA A 119 20.91 29.32 -2.08
CA ALA A 119 21.93 30.36 -2.20
C ALA A 119 21.36 31.75 -1.93
N SER A 120 20.15 32.04 -2.43
CA SER A 120 19.41 33.29 -2.14
C SER A 120 19.06 33.42 -0.66
N ASP A 121 18.55 32.36 -0.04
CA ASP A 121 18.21 32.30 1.39
C ASP A 121 19.45 32.57 2.25
N ARG A 122 20.58 31.93 1.91
CA ARG A 122 21.85 32.15 2.61
C ARG A 122 22.38 33.58 2.46
N ALA A 123 22.19 34.20 1.30
CA ALA A 123 22.57 35.59 1.07
C ALA A 123 21.69 36.56 1.89
N ALA A 124 20.37 36.32 1.94
CA ALA A 124 19.47 37.12 2.78
C ALA A 124 19.78 36.96 4.27
N GLN A 125 20.04 35.73 4.73
CA GLN A 125 20.48 35.45 6.10
C GLN A 125 21.76 36.22 6.46
N HIS A 126 22.75 36.24 5.56
CA HIS A 126 24.01 36.95 5.82
C HIS A 126 23.82 38.45 6.01
N GLU A 127 22.96 39.10 5.20
CA GLU A 127 22.67 40.53 5.37
C GLU A 127 21.97 40.83 6.70
N LEU A 128 21.05 39.96 7.16
CA LEU A 128 20.44 40.08 8.48
C LEU A 128 21.45 39.91 9.62
N GLU A 129 22.34 38.92 9.53
CA GLU A 129 23.41 38.68 10.52
C GLU A 129 24.35 39.88 10.63
N LYS A 130 24.66 40.51 9.49
CA LYS A 130 25.48 41.72 9.44
C LYS A 130 24.78 42.92 10.07
N ASP A 131 23.52 43.17 9.72
CA ASP A 131 22.74 44.25 10.34
C ASP A 131 22.60 44.04 11.86
N LEU A 132 22.38 42.79 12.29
CA LEU A 132 22.32 42.45 13.71
C LEU A 132 23.65 42.75 14.42
N ALA A 133 24.80 42.43 13.81
CA ALA A 133 26.12 42.72 14.38
C ALA A 133 26.37 44.24 14.51
N ASP A 134 25.95 45.03 13.52
CA ASP A 134 26.01 46.49 13.56
C ASP A 134 25.12 47.05 14.68
N LYS A 135 23.88 46.55 14.81
CA LYS A 135 22.96 46.92 15.89
C LYS A 135 23.46 46.52 17.28
N GLN A 136 24.13 45.36 17.41
CA GLN A 136 24.76 44.93 18.66
C GLN A 136 25.89 45.89 19.08
N THR A 137 26.70 46.33 18.13
CA THR A 137 27.78 47.29 18.38
C THR A 137 27.21 48.66 18.76
N ALA A 138 26.20 49.15 18.04
CA ALA A 138 25.49 50.39 18.36
C ALA A 138 24.89 50.33 19.78
N HIS A 139 24.13 49.28 20.09
CA HIS A 139 23.55 49.07 21.42
C HIS A 139 24.59 49.19 22.54
N ARG A 140 25.76 48.57 22.39
CA ARG A 140 26.83 48.65 23.40
C ARG A 140 27.35 50.07 23.60
N ILE A 141 27.43 50.87 22.54
CA ILE A 141 27.88 52.26 22.59
C ILE A 141 26.80 53.13 23.24
N ASP A 142 25.56 53.06 22.76
CA ASP A 142 24.44 53.84 23.25
C ASP A 142 24.09 53.51 24.71
N ASP A 143 24.12 52.23 25.09
CA ASP A 143 23.90 51.78 26.46
C ASP A 143 24.99 52.32 27.41
N LYS A 144 26.26 52.28 26.99
CA LYS A 144 27.35 52.90 27.75
C LYS A 144 27.11 54.40 27.91
N CYS A 145 26.74 55.10 26.84
CA CYS A 145 26.48 56.55 26.85
C CYS A 145 25.31 56.92 27.76
N HIS A 146 24.22 56.14 27.74
CA HIS A 146 23.06 56.34 28.60
C HIS A 146 23.41 56.25 30.10
N HIS A 147 24.35 55.37 30.46
CA HIS A 147 24.78 55.14 31.84
C HIS A 147 25.89 56.08 32.34
N LEU A 148 26.47 56.93 31.48
CA LEU A 148 27.48 57.91 31.90
C LEU A 148 26.88 58.95 32.84
N ARG A 149 27.59 59.22 33.94
CA ARG A 149 27.28 60.25 34.93
C ARG A 149 28.44 61.25 34.99
N ASN A 150 28.20 62.42 35.57
CA ASN A 150 29.24 63.45 35.74
C ASN A 150 30.43 62.98 36.61
N THR A 151 30.27 61.88 37.35
CA THR A 151 31.30 61.25 38.19
C THR A 151 31.80 59.92 37.65
N SER A 152 31.46 59.55 36.41
CA SER A 152 31.88 58.29 35.81
C SER A 152 33.36 58.31 35.45
N ASP A 153 34.07 57.22 35.74
CA ASP A 153 35.45 57.04 35.29
C ASP A 153 35.52 56.95 33.76
N GLY A 154 36.56 57.53 33.15
CA GLY A 154 36.79 57.50 31.70
C GLY A 154 36.10 58.60 30.89
N ILE A 155 35.42 59.57 31.53
CA ILE A 155 35.00 60.82 30.87
C ILE A 155 36.21 61.74 30.67
N SER A 156 36.28 62.45 29.54
CA SER A 156 37.41 63.33 29.19
C SER A 156 37.00 64.40 28.18
N TYR A 157 37.80 65.45 28.05
CA TYR A 157 37.58 66.48 27.03
C TYR A 157 38.14 66.07 25.68
N TYR A 158 37.26 65.88 24.70
CA TYR A 158 37.63 65.59 23.31
C TYR A 158 37.41 66.84 22.45
N ARG A 159 38.44 67.68 22.32
CA ARG A 159 38.35 68.98 21.61
C ARG A 159 38.11 68.78 20.11
N GLY A 160 37.12 69.48 19.55
CA GLY A 160 36.87 69.53 18.10
C GLY A 160 35.90 68.46 17.59
N VAL A 161 35.45 67.52 18.45
CA VAL A 161 34.44 66.51 18.10
C VAL A 161 33.10 67.17 17.74
N GLU A 162 32.78 68.31 18.35
CA GLU A 162 31.56 69.07 18.06
C GLU A 162 31.51 69.67 16.65
N ARG A 163 32.65 69.70 15.93
CA ARG A 163 32.78 70.29 14.59
C ARG A 163 32.79 69.24 13.48
N VAL A 164 32.79 67.96 13.84
CA VAL A 164 32.82 66.84 12.88
C VAL A 164 31.46 66.17 12.91
N ASP A 165 30.72 66.30 11.81
CA ASP A 165 29.51 65.52 11.57
C ASP A 165 29.86 64.30 10.70
N ALA A 166 29.90 63.12 11.33
CA ALA A 166 30.13 61.84 10.66
C ALA A 166 28.84 61.03 10.50
N THR A 167 27.67 61.66 10.64
CA THR A 167 26.38 60.97 10.49
C THR A 167 26.11 60.63 9.03
N ILE A 168 25.64 59.40 8.78
CA ILE A 168 25.37 58.87 7.43
C ILE A 168 23.87 58.62 7.21
N SER A 169 23.09 58.50 8.29
CA SER A 169 21.68 58.15 8.27
C SER A 169 20.88 58.90 9.33
N VAL A 170 19.60 59.09 9.07
CA VAL A 170 18.59 59.58 10.03
C VAL A 170 17.74 58.42 10.57
N PRO A 171 17.04 58.56 11.71
CA PRO A 171 16.27 57.48 12.32
C PRO A 171 15.31 56.77 11.36
N GLU A 172 14.65 57.52 10.48
CA GLU A 172 13.72 56.98 9.49
C GLU A 172 14.43 56.07 8.48
N SER A 173 15.56 56.53 7.93
CA SER A 173 16.37 55.74 6.98
C SER A 173 17.07 54.54 7.65
N TRP A 174 17.40 54.65 8.94
CA TRP A 174 18.01 53.58 9.73
C TRP A 174 17.02 52.46 10.03
N ALA A 175 15.79 52.81 10.43
CA ALA A 175 14.73 51.83 10.66
C ALA A 175 14.34 51.15 9.35
N LYS A 176 14.19 51.94 8.28
CA LYS A 176 13.87 51.43 6.95
C LYS A 176 14.93 50.45 6.42
N PHE A 177 16.22 50.69 6.66
CA PHE A 177 17.27 49.77 6.24
C PHE A 177 17.07 48.35 6.81
N THR A 178 16.76 48.27 8.11
CA THR A 178 16.48 46.97 8.76
C THR A 178 15.15 46.38 8.28
N ASP A 179 14.12 47.20 8.13
CA ASP A 179 12.82 46.78 7.58
C ASP A 179 12.97 46.20 6.16
N ASP A 180 13.71 46.86 5.27
CA ASP A 180 13.98 46.42 3.90
C ASP A 180 14.73 45.05 3.88
N ASN A 181 15.68 44.83 4.81
CA ASN A 181 16.38 43.55 4.95
C ASN A 181 15.43 42.43 5.41
N ILE A 182 14.55 42.71 6.37
CA ILE A 182 13.53 41.78 6.85
C ILE A 182 12.53 41.45 5.73
N LEU A 183 12.04 42.44 5.00
CA LEU A 183 11.12 42.25 3.88
C LEU A 183 11.75 41.39 2.77
N ARG A 184 13.03 41.60 2.45
CA ARG A 184 13.77 40.75 1.52
C ARG A 184 13.82 39.30 2.02
N SER A 185 14.17 39.09 3.29
CA SER A 185 14.19 37.77 3.92
C SER A 185 12.83 37.06 3.82
N GLN A 186 11.75 37.75 4.18
CA GLN A 186 10.38 37.23 4.10
C GLN A 186 9.96 36.86 2.67
N SER A 187 10.38 37.65 1.68
CA SER A 187 10.14 37.34 0.26
C SER A 187 10.86 36.05 -0.16
N GLU A 188 12.12 35.87 0.22
CA GLU A 188 12.88 34.64 -0.06
C GLU A 188 12.28 33.42 0.65
N ARG A 189 11.90 33.54 1.94
CA ARG A 189 11.20 32.46 2.67
C ARG A 189 9.91 32.04 1.99
N THR A 190 9.14 33.00 1.48
CA THR A 190 7.89 32.73 0.76
C THR A 190 8.16 31.99 -0.56
N ALA A 191 9.22 32.38 -1.29
CA ALA A 191 9.64 31.68 -2.50
C ALA A 191 10.14 30.26 -2.22
N SER A 192 10.93 30.07 -1.16
CA SER A 192 11.39 28.76 -0.68
C SER A 192 10.22 27.84 -0.30
N SER A 193 9.28 28.33 0.52
CA SER A 193 8.10 27.56 0.93
C SER A 193 7.29 27.08 -0.28
N LYS A 194 7.03 27.97 -1.24
CA LYS A 194 6.36 27.61 -2.50
C LYS A 194 7.13 26.57 -3.29
N LEU A 195 8.45 26.69 -3.39
CA LEU A 195 9.28 25.71 -4.09
C LEU A 195 9.24 24.34 -3.40
N ARG A 196 9.15 24.28 -2.07
CA ARG A 196 8.96 23.01 -1.34
C ARG A 196 7.63 22.36 -1.70
N ASP A 197 6.54 23.13 -1.77
CA ASP A 197 5.24 22.62 -2.20
C ASP A 197 5.26 22.11 -3.64
N ASP A 198 5.93 22.84 -4.55
CA ASP A 198 6.10 22.43 -5.94
C ASP A 198 6.91 21.11 -6.04
N ILE A 199 7.95 20.95 -5.24
CA ILE A 199 8.75 19.71 -5.17
C ILE A 199 7.92 18.55 -4.62
N GLU A 200 7.14 18.76 -3.55
CA GLU A 200 6.27 17.72 -2.99
C GLU A 200 5.27 17.22 -4.03
N ASN A 201 4.61 18.16 -4.72
CA ASN A 201 3.67 17.84 -5.80
C ASN A 201 4.35 17.09 -6.95
N LEU A 202 5.55 17.52 -7.35
CA LEU A 202 6.33 16.84 -8.38
C LEU A 202 6.65 15.39 -8.01
N LEU A 203 7.07 15.13 -6.77
CA LEU A 203 7.38 13.78 -6.29
C LEU A 203 6.17 12.86 -6.38
N VAL A 204 4.99 13.35 -6.00
CA VAL A 204 3.73 12.59 -6.10
C VAL A 204 3.34 12.33 -7.56
N VAL A 205 3.41 13.35 -8.42
CA VAL A 205 3.03 13.25 -9.83
C VAL A 205 3.94 12.27 -10.57
N THR A 206 5.26 12.44 -10.46
CA THR A 206 6.25 11.58 -11.13
C THR A 206 6.17 10.13 -10.66
N ALA A 207 5.98 9.88 -9.35
CA ALA A 207 5.80 8.53 -8.82
C ALA A 207 4.55 7.85 -9.40
N ASN A 208 3.43 8.57 -9.52
CA ASN A 208 2.20 8.04 -10.10
C ASN A 208 2.33 7.77 -11.60
N GLU A 209 2.97 8.67 -12.36
CA GLU A 209 3.21 8.48 -13.79
C GLU A 209 4.06 7.22 -14.05
N MET A 210 5.19 7.08 -13.35
CA MET A 210 6.05 5.90 -13.46
C MET A 210 5.30 4.61 -13.07
N TRP A 211 4.55 4.65 -11.97
CA TRP A 211 3.77 3.50 -11.51
C TRP A 211 2.69 3.08 -12.52
N ASN A 212 1.96 4.05 -13.08
CA ASN A 212 0.93 3.77 -14.07
C ASN A 212 1.52 3.17 -15.34
N GLN A 213 2.67 3.68 -15.80
CA GLN A 213 3.34 3.15 -16.99
C GLN A 213 3.91 1.75 -16.73
N PHE A 214 4.53 1.51 -15.57
CA PHE A 214 5.00 0.18 -15.15
C PHE A 214 3.88 -0.88 -15.17
N ASN A 215 2.68 -0.51 -14.70
CA ASN A 215 1.52 -1.42 -14.72
C ASN A 215 1.02 -1.70 -16.14
N LYS A 216 0.98 -0.68 -17.01
CA LYS A 216 0.60 -0.88 -18.43
C LYS A 216 1.53 -1.88 -19.11
N VAL A 217 2.83 -1.76 -18.88
CA VAL A 217 3.83 -2.69 -19.41
C VAL A 217 3.62 -4.11 -18.86
N ASN A 218 3.38 -4.26 -17.56
CA ASN A 218 3.12 -5.59 -16.97
C ASN A 218 1.84 -6.25 -17.50
N VAL A 219 0.79 -5.46 -17.75
CA VAL A 219 -0.44 -5.94 -18.38
C VAL A 219 -0.16 -6.38 -19.82
N ALA A 220 0.57 -5.57 -20.59
CA ALA A 220 0.97 -5.92 -21.95
C ALA A 220 1.78 -7.23 -21.98
N PHE A 221 2.76 -7.39 -21.07
CA PHE A 221 3.52 -8.64 -20.93
C PHE A 221 2.60 -9.82 -20.60
N THR A 222 1.68 -9.65 -19.64
CA THR A 222 0.76 -10.72 -19.24
C THR A 222 -0.08 -11.20 -20.42
N ASN A 223 -0.61 -10.27 -21.22
CA ASN A 223 -1.38 -10.57 -22.41
C ASN A 223 -0.52 -11.29 -23.47
N ARG A 224 0.69 -10.76 -23.75
CA ARG A 224 1.60 -11.33 -24.75
C ARG A 224 2.11 -12.72 -24.37
N ILE A 225 2.38 -12.96 -23.08
CA ILE A 225 2.74 -14.27 -22.54
C ILE A 225 1.58 -15.25 -22.74
N ALA A 226 0.34 -14.86 -22.42
CA ALA A 226 -0.83 -15.70 -22.62
C ALA A 226 -1.06 -16.05 -24.11
N GLU A 227 -0.98 -15.06 -25.00
CA GLU A 227 -1.08 -15.24 -26.45
C GLU A 227 -0.01 -16.22 -26.98
N THR A 228 1.25 -16.02 -26.55
CA THR A 228 2.38 -16.85 -26.99
C THR A 228 2.27 -18.28 -26.46
N ALA A 229 1.83 -18.45 -25.20
CA ALA A 229 1.60 -19.75 -24.60
C ALA A 229 0.46 -20.53 -25.30
N ASP A 230 -0.64 -19.85 -25.64
CA ASP A 230 -1.74 -20.47 -26.41
C ASP A 230 -1.28 -20.90 -27.81
N ALA A 231 -0.55 -20.04 -28.53
CA ALA A 231 0.02 -20.38 -29.83
C ALA A 231 0.97 -21.59 -29.73
N LYS A 232 1.85 -21.62 -28.72
CA LYS A 232 2.74 -22.74 -28.43
C LYS A 232 1.96 -24.04 -28.19
N ASN A 233 0.91 -23.99 -27.37
CA ASN A 233 0.08 -25.16 -27.07
C ASN A 233 -0.65 -25.69 -28.33
N LYS A 234 -1.15 -24.79 -29.19
CA LYS A 234 -1.77 -25.16 -30.47
C LYS A 234 -0.78 -25.83 -31.42
N ILE A 235 0.45 -25.30 -31.54
CA ILE A 235 1.51 -25.92 -32.35
C ILE A 235 1.88 -27.28 -31.79
N GLN A 236 2.03 -27.41 -30.46
CA GLN A 236 2.34 -28.68 -29.81
C GLN A 236 1.24 -29.73 -30.02
N ALA A 237 -0.04 -29.34 -29.97
CA ALA A 237 -1.16 -30.21 -30.27
C ALA A 237 -1.17 -30.64 -31.75
N HIS A 238 -0.90 -29.71 -32.67
CA HIS A 238 -0.80 -30.04 -34.10
C HIS A 238 0.36 -31.00 -34.37
N LEU A 239 1.53 -30.77 -33.78
CA LEU A 239 2.69 -31.66 -33.89
C LEU A 239 2.36 -33.07 -33.40
N ALA A 240 1.67 -33.21 -32.26
CA ALA A 240 1.25 -34.52 -31.76
C ALA A 240 0.30 -35.24 -32.74
N LYS A 241 -0.63 -34.52 -33.37
CA LYS A 241 -1.51 -35.08 -34.41
C LYS A 241 -0.72 -35.49 -35.65
N THR A 242 0.21 -34.66 -36.13
CA THR A 242 1.08 -34.97 -37.27
C THR A 242 1.93 -36.21 -37.00
N LEU A 243 2.47 -36.36 -35.79
CA LEU A 243 3.22 -37.56 -35.40
C LEU A 243 2.34 -38.83 -35.42
N GLN A 244 1.10 -38.73 -34.97
CA GLN A 244 0.14 -39.84 -35.04
C GLN A 244 -0.20 -40.21 -36.50
N GLU A 245 -0.38 -39.21 -37.36
CA GLU A 245 -0.63 -39.40 -38.80
C GLU A 245 0.57 -40.03 -39.51
N ILE A 246 1.79 -39.61 -39.17
CA ILE A 246 3.03 -40.24 -39.64
C ILE A 246 3.04 -41.71 -39.28
N PHE A 247 2.84 -42.05 -38.01
CA PHE A 247 2.84 -43.44 -37.54
C PHE A 247 1.77 -44.29 -38.27
N GLN A 248 0.56 -43.75 -38.42
CA GLN A 248 -0.52 -44.44 -39.13
C GLN A 248 -0.20 -44.64 -40.62
N THR A 249 0.46 -43.68 -41.25
CA THR A 249 0.88 -43.75 -42.66
C THR A 249 2.00 -44.77 -42.83
N GLU A 250 2.98 -44.83 -41.93
CA GLU A 250 4.04 -45.84 -41.91
C GLU A 250 3.48 -47.26 -41.76
N MET A 251 2.51 -47.46 -40.85
CA MET A 251 1.80 -48.73 -40.71
C MET A 251 1.05 -49.12 -42.01
N THR A 252 0.41 -48.14 -42.66
CA THR A 252 -0.28 -48.34 -43.93
C THR A 252 0.69 -48.75 -45.04
N ILE A 253 1.84 -48.07 -45.13
CA ILE A 253 2.92 -48.39 -46.08
C ILE A 253 3.38 -49.83 -45.88
N GLU A 254 3.65 -50.26 -44.64
CA GLU A 254 4.08 -51.64 -44.40
C GLU A 254 2.99 -52.66 -44.71
N ALA A 255 1.72 -52.35 -44.41
CA ALA A 255 0.59 -53.21 -44.78
C ALA A 255 0.45 -53.36 -46.31
N ILE A 256 0.61 -52.27 -47.08
CA ILE A 256 0.57 -52.30 -48.55
C ILE A 256 1.77 -53.08 -49.09
N ARG A 257 2.98 -52.84 -48.58
CA ARG A 257 4.18 -53.60 -48.96
C ARG A 257 4.00 -55.09 -48.70
N LYS A 258 3.44 -55.47 -47.56
CA LYS A 258 3.09 -56.86 -47.26
C LYS A 258 2.06 -57.41 -48.24
N ALA A 259 0.98 -56.67 -48.53
CA ALA A 259 -0.05 -57.11 -49.47
C ALA A 259 0.52 -57.35 -50.89
N ILE A 260 1.45 -56.51 -51.35
CA ILE A 260 2.17 -56.72 -52.61
C ILE A 260 3.01 -58.01 -52.55
N ARG A 261 3.77 -58.22 -51.47
CA ARG A 261 4.55 -59.45 -51.26
C ARG A 261 3.66 -60.70 -51.26
N ASP A 262 2.51 -60.63 -50.59
CA ASP A 262 1.55 -61.74 -50.47
C ASP A 262 0.87 -62.09 -51.81
N LYS A 263 0.82 -61.17 -52.78
CA LYS A 263 0.32 -61.42 -54.15
C LYS A 263 1.37 -62.08 -55.07
N GLY A 264 2.65 -62.03 -54.71
CA GLY A 264 3.74 -62.65 -55.47
C GLY A 264 3.61 -64.17 -55.63
N PRO A 265 3.41 -64.96 -54.55
CA PRO A 265 3.26 -66.41 -54.64
C PRO A 265 2.11 -66.88 -55.56
N PRO A 266 0.86 -66.41 -55.45
CA PRO A 266 -0.21 -66.85 -56.34
C PRO A 266 0.03 -66.43 -57.80
N LEU A 267 0.57 -65.22 -58.05
CA LEU A 267 0.97 -64.80 -59.39
C LEU A 267 2.01 -65.74 -60.01
N LYS A 268 3.03 -66.12 -59.22
CA LYS A 268 4.07 -67.07 -59.65
C LYS A 268 3.48 -68.44 -59.99
N VAL A 269 2.52 -68.93 -59.21
CA VAL A 269 1.80 -70.18 -59.50
C VAL A 269 1.02 -70.07 -60.81
N ALA A 270 0.26 -68.99 -61.00
CA ALA A 270 -0.51 -68.76 -62.22
C ALA A 270 0.38 -68.69 -63.47
N HIS A 271 1.50 -67.95 -63.42
CA HIS A 271 2.50 -67.92 -64.49
C HIS A 271 3.12 -69.29 -64.77
N THR A 272 3.52 -70.03 -63.72
CA THR A 272 4.13 -71.35 -63.89
C THR A 272 3.13 -72.33 -64.54
N ARG A 273 1.86 -72.30 -64.12
CA ARG A 273 0.79 -73.10 -64.72
C ARG A 273 0.55 -72.74 -66.19
N LEU A 274 0.59 -71.45 -66.54
CA LEU A 274 0.49 -71.01 -67.93
C LEU A 274 1.68 -71.48 -68.77
N ASP A 275 2.90 -71.35 -68.25
CA ASP A 275 4.13 -71.78 -68.95
C ASP A 275 4.13 -73.29 -69.23
N GLU A 276 3.86 -74.12 -68.23
CA GLU A 276 3.79 -75.59 -68.42
C GLU A 276 2.75 -75.97 -69.48
N ARG A 277 1.62 -75.26 -69.52
CA ARG A 277 0.55 -75.51 -70.51
C ARG A 277 0.92 -75.10 -71.93
N THR A 278 1.98 -74.32 -72.15
CA THR A 278 2.50 -74.02 -73.50
C THR A 278 3.24 -75.20 -74.13
N ARG A 279 3.65 -76.18 -73.32
CA ARG A 279 4.42 -77.36 -73.76
C ARG A 279 3.54 -78.53 -74.22
N ARG A 280 2.21 -78.34 -74.26
CA ARG A 280 1.26 -79.37 -74.72
C ARG A 280 1.47 -79.63 -76.23
N PRO A 281 1.60 -80.89 -76.67
CA PRO A 281 1.92 -81.19 -78.07
C PRO A 281 0.70 -81.10 -79.00
N ASN A 282 0.90 -80.60 -80.22
CA ASN A 282 -0.06 -80.62 -81.33
C ASN A 282 -1.45 -80.06 -80.94
N VAL A 283 -2.52 -80.83 -81.19
CA VAL A 283 -3.92 -80.43 -80.97
C VAL A 283 -4.27 -80.22 -79.49
N GLU A 284 -3.48 -80.78 -78.56
CA GLU A 284 -3.66 -80.61 -77.11
C GLU A 284 -3.29 -79.19 -76.64
N LEU A 285 -2.65 -78.37 -77.49
CA LEU A 285 -2.45 -76.93 -77.28
C LEU A 285 -3.77 -76.16 -77.51
N CYS A 286 -4.82 -76.61 -76.84
CA CYS A 286 -6.17 -76.08 -76.94
C CYS A 286 -6.35 -74.88 -76.01
N ARG A 287 -7.09 -73.87 -76.50
CA ARG A 287 -7.53 -72.70 -75.73
C ARG A 287 -8.82 -73.03 -74.98
N ASP A 288 -8.72 -73.96 -74.05
CA ASP A 288 -9.82 -74.39 -73.20
C ASP A 288 -10.17 -73.36 -72.11
N SER A 289 -11.23 -73.64 -71.35
CA SER A 289 -11.71 -72.78 -70.26
C SER A 289 -10.64 -72.55 -69.17
N ALA A 290 -9.83 -73.56 -68.84
CA ALA A 290 -8.78 -73.44 -67.85
C ALA A 290 -7.65 -72.52 -68.35
N GLN A 291 -7.31 -72.58 -69.64
CA GLN A 291 -6.37 -71.67 -70.27
C GLN A 291 -6.84 -70.21 -70.18
N LEU A 292 -8.11 -69.96 -70.52
CA LEU A 292 -8.69 -68.61 -70.45
C LEU A 292 -8.71 -68.07 -69.01
N ARG A 293 -9.13 -68.89 -68.04
CA ARG A 293 -9.19 -68.49 -66.63
C ARG A 293 -7.81 -68.20 -66.02
N LEU A 294 -6.78 -68.99 -66.36
CA LEU A 294 -5.43 -68.74 -65.88
C LEU A 294 -4.85 -67.43 -66.44
N VAL A 295 -5.12 -67.10 -67.71
CA VAL A 295 -4.72 -65.80 -68.30
C VAL A 295 -5.41 -64.64 -67.57
N ASN A 296 -6.71 -64.77 -67.30
CA ASN A 296 -7.46 -63.75 -66.55
C ASN A 296 -6.96 -63.63 -65.10
N GLU A 297 -6.65 -64.74 -64.42
CA GLU A 297 -6.09 -64.74 -63.07
C GLU A 297 -4.78 -63.96 -62.99
N VAL A 298 -3.88 -64.12 -63.99
CA VAL A 298 -2.65 -63.32 -64.07
C VAL A 298 -2.97 -61.83 -64.23
N HIS A 299 -3.84 -61.46 -65.17
CA HIS A 299 -4.21 -60.05 -65.37
C HIS A 299 -4.86 -59.43 -64.14
N GLU A 300 -5.78 -60.12 -63.47
CA GLU A 300 -6.44 -59.63 -62.25
C GLU A 300 -5.44 -59.41 -61.11
N ILE A 301 -4.49 -60.33 -60.93
CA ILE A 301 -3.46 -60.20 -59.90
C ILE A 301 -2.48 -59.07 -60.24
N ASP A 302 -2.06 -58.94 -61.50
CA ASP A 302 -1.19 -57.83 -61.96
C ASP A 302 -1.88 -56.47 -61.79
N ASP A 303 -3.14 -56.33 -62.17
CA ASP A 303 -3.92 -55.11 -61.98
C ASP A 303 -4.03 -54.75 -60.48
N THR A 304 -4.23 -55.76 -59.63
CA THR A 304 -4.23 -55.59 -58.17
C THR A 304 -2.86 -55.11 -57.67
N ILE A 305 -1.76 -55.70 -58.16
CA ILE A 305 -0.41 -55.28 -57.78
C ILE A 305 -0.13 -53.85 -58.24
N GLN A 306 -0.48 -53.49 -59.47
CA GLN A 306 -0.30 -52.13 -59.99
C GLN A 306 -1.08 -51.10 -59.17
N SER A 307 -2.33 -51.41 -58.81
CA SER A 307 -3.16 -50.58 -57.93
C SER A 307 -2.54 -50.40 -56.54
N LEU A 308 -2.03 -51.48 -55.94
CA LEU A 308 -1.32 -51.43 -54.66
C LEU A 308 -0.01 -50.63 -54.75
N GLN A 309 0.73 -50.74 -55.86
CA GLN A 309 1.96 -49.97 -56.10
C GLN A 309 1.68 -48.48 -56.26
N GLN A 310 0.58 -48.09 -56.90
CA GLN A 310 0.17 -46.69 -56.97
C GLN A 310 -0.16 -46.16 -55.57
N ARG A 311 -0.98 -46.89 -54.80
CA ARG A 311 -1.30 -46.50 -53.42
C ARG A 311 -0.08 -46.41 -52.51
N LEU A 312 0.94 -47.26 -52.75
CA LEU A 312 2.20 -47.20 -52.03
C LEU A 312 2.92 -45.87 -52.30
N ARG A 313 3.03 -45.45 -53.57
CA ARG A 313 3.62 -44.16 -53.94
C ARG A 313 2.87 -43.00 -53.30
N ASP A 314 1.55 -42.99 -53.40
CA ASP A 314 0.71 -41.93 -52.82
C ASP A 314 0.89 -41.83 -51.30
N ALA A 315 1.02 -42.97 -50.61
CA ALA A 315 1.27 -43.01 -49.17
C ALA A 315 2.69 -42.57 -48.81
N GLU A 316 3.70 -42.94 -49.61
CA GLU A 316 5.10 -42.49 -49.44
C GLU A 316 5.25 -40.97 -49.64
N ASP A 317 4.58 -40.39 -50.65
CA ASP A 317 4.54 -38.94 -50.88
C ASP A 317 3.86 -38.20 -49.72
N THR A 318 2.73 -38.75 -49.23
CA THR A 318 2.03 -38.22 -48.04
C THR A 318 2.93 -38.23 -46.81
N LEU A 319 3.69 -39.32 -46.61
CA LEU A 319 4.64 -39.42 -45.50
C LEU A 319 5.73 -38.35 -45.59
N GLN A 320 6.30 -38.10 -46.78
CA GLN A 320 7.31 -37.05 -46.97
C GLN A 320 6.76 -35.66 -46.63
N MET A 321 5.54 -35.34 -47.07
CA MET A 321 4.87 -34.08 -46.74
C MET A 321 4.63 -33.93 -45.23
N LEU A 322 4.20 -34.99 -44.55
CA LEU A 322 4.00 -34.99 -43.10
C LEU A 322 5.32 -34.79 -42.34
N VAL A 323 6.40 -35.44 -42.77
CA VAL A 323 7.74 -35.28 -42.18
C VAL A 323 8.25 -33.84 -42.35
N HIS A 324 8.04 -33.22 -43.52
CA HIS A 324 8.37 -31.82 -43.71
C HIS A 324 7.55 -30.90 -42.80
N THR A 325 6.24 -31.14 -42.72
CA THR A 325 5.32 -30.39 -41.84
C THR A 325 5.74 -30.50 -40.37
N LYS A 326 6.12 -31.70 -39.92
CA LYS A 326 6.67 -31.95 -38.58
C LYS A 326 7.89 -31.07 -38.32
N SER A 327 8.87 -31.03 -39.23
CA SER A 327 10.08 -30.21 -39.08
C SER A 327 9.75 -28.72 -38.94
N ASN A 328 8.78 -28.22 -39.70
CA ASN A 328 8.34 -26.82 -39.61
C ASN A 328 7.67 -26.53 -38.26
N LEU A 329 6.79 -27.42 -37.79
CA LEU A 329 6.14 -27.29 -36.48
C LEU A 329 7.13 -27.35 -35.31
N GLU A 330 8.16 -28.21 -35.39
CA GLU A 330 9.23 -28.27 -34.39
C GLU A 330 10.04 -26.96 -34.34
N HIS A 331 10.33 -26.37 -35.50
CA HIS A 331 11.00 -25.08 -35.59
C HIS A 331 10.14 -23.96 -34.98
N ASP A 332 8.87 -23.86 -35.37
CA ASP A 332 7.93 -22.85 -34.84
C ASP A 332 7.76 -23.00 -33.33
N LEU A 333 7.70 -24.24 -32.83
CA LEU A 333 7.63 -24.52 -31.40
C LEU A 333 8.86 -24.00 -30.65
N ALA A 334 10.06 -24.17 -31.22
CA ALA A 334 11.30 -23.67 -30.65
C ALA A 334 11.33 -22.13 -30.62
N VAL A 335 10.84 -21.47 -31.68
CA VAL A 335 10.70 -20.01 -31.73
C VAL A 335 9.75 -19.52 -30.63
N LYS A 336 8.53 -20.09 -30.52
CA LYS A 336 7.57 -19.70 -29.46
C LYS A 336 8.09 -19.98 -28.05
N ALA A 337 8.80 -21.09 -27.86
CA ALA A 337 9.41 -21.42 -26.57
C ALA A 337 10.49 -20.40 -26.17
N ASN A 338 11.31 -19.92 -27.11
CA ASN A 338 12.28 -18.87 -26.88
C ASN A 338 11.62 -17.55 -26.48
N SER A 339 10.61 -17.09 -27.24
CA SER A 339 9.86 -15.87 -26.94
C SER A 339 9.21 -15.92 -25.56
N LEU A 340 8.58 -17.04 -25.23
CA LEU A 340 7.94 -17.25 -23.93
C LEU A 340 8.96 -17.22 -22.78
N PHE A 341 10.12 -17.85 -22.96
CA PHE A 341 11.19 -17.83 -21.96
C PHE A 341 11.75 -16.41 -21.73
N ILE A 342 11.96 -15.64 -22.80
CA ILE A 342 12.40 -14.25 -22.70
C ILE A 342 11.39 -13.43 -21.90
N ASP A 343 10.12 -13.46 -22.28
CA ASP A 343 9.10 -12.61 -21.65
C ASP A 343 8.79 -13.03 -20.22
N GLN A 344 8.68 -14.34 -19.96
CA GLN A 344 8.28 -14.86 -18.66
C GLN A 344 9.43 -14.90 -17.64
N GLU A 345 10.59 -15.41 -18.04
CA GLU A 345 11.70 -15.70 -17.11
C GLU A 345 12.72 -14.57 -17.06
N LYS A 346 13.02 -13.91 -18.20
CA LYS A 346 13.96 -12.77 -18.21
C LYS A 346 13.24 -11.49 -17.83
N CYS A 347 12.29 -11.04 -18.63
CA CYS A 347 11.64 -9.75 -18.43
C CYS A 347 10.78 -9.73 -17.17
N MET A 348 9.76 -10.60 -17.09
CA MET A 348 8.88 -10.64 -15.93
C MET A 348 9.58 -11.13 -14.66
N GLY A 349 10.66 -11.91 -14.78
CA GLY A 349 11.54 -12.25 -13.65
C GLY A 349 12.19 -11.02 -13.00
N MET A 350 12.81 -10.15 -13.81
CA MET A 350 13.40 -8.89 -13.32
C MET A 350 12.33 -7.97 -12.72
N ARG A 351 11.20 -7.81 -13.42
CA ARG A 351 10.11 -6.91 -13.01
C ARG A 351 9.41 -7.37 -11.71
N LYS A 352 9.34 -8.67 -11.43
CA LYS A 352 8.77 -9.20 -10.16
C LYS A 352 9.59 -8.81 -8.92
N THR A 353 10.89 -8.67 -9.06
CA THR A 353 11.79 -8.27 -7.97
C THR A 353 11.58 -6.80 -7.59
N PHE A 354 10.87 -6.04 -8.43
CA PHE A 354 10.68 -4.61 -8.32
C PHE A 354 9.24 -4.18 -8.00
N PRO A 355 8.84 -4.16 -6.70
CA PRO A 355 7.73 -3.31 -6.28
C PRO A 355 8.00 -2.47 -5.01
N ASN A 356 9.23 -2.44 -4.48
CA ASN A 356 9.48 -1.90 -3.13
C ASN A 356 9.91 -0.42 -3.06
N THR A 357 10.51 0.16 -4.10
CA THR A 357 11.01 1.56 -4.09
C THR A 357 9.99 2.59 -4.57
N LEU A 358 9.15 2.29 -5.57
CA LEU A 358 8.02 3.21 -5.90
C LEU A 358 6.97 3.27 -4.78
N ARG A 359 6.93 2.24 -3.91
CA ARG A 359 6.16 2.24 -2.66
C ARG A 359 6.83 3.05 -1.54
N THR A 360 8.14 3.35 -1.57
CA THR A 360 8.80 4.14 -0.51
C THR A 360 8.46 5.62 -0.60
N CYS A 361 8.37 6.19 -1.81
CA CYS A 361 7.90 7.57 -1.99
C CYS A 361 6.41 7.73 -1.58
N LYS A 362 5.59 6.70 -1.84
CA LYS A 362 4.23 6.60 -1.29
C LYS A 362 4.25 6.39 0.22
N ARG A 363 5.22 5.68 0.81
CA ARG A 363 5.26 5.36 2.24
C ARG A 363 5.41 6.59 3.12
N ASP A 364 6.08 7.65 2.72
CA ASP A 364 6.25 8.78 3.63
C ASP A 364 4.97 9.64 3.70
N HIS A 365 4.23 9.76 2.60
CA HIS A 365 2.90 10.39 2.61
C HIS A 365 1.77 9.43 3.09
N VAL A 366 1.89 8.13 2.82
CA VAL A 366 0.98 7.07 3.30
C VAL A 366 1.27 6.71 4.75
N LYS A 367 2.45 6.92 5.33
CA LYS A 367 2.66 6.70 6.78
C LYS A 367 1.81 7.65 7.62
N ASP A 368 1.59 8.89 7.15
CA ASP A 368 0.70 9.83 7.85
C ASP A 368 -0.80 9.54 7.61
N LEU A 369 -1.17 9.10 6.40
CA LEU A 369 -2.56 8.69 6.11
C LEU A 369 -2.91 7.32 6.73
N SER A 370 -2.00 6.34 6.64
CA SER A 370 -2.08 5.00 7.22
C SER A 370 -2.00 5.02 8.74
N LYS A 371 -1.21 5.90 9.37
CA LYS A 371 -1.31 6.11 10.83
C LYS A 371 -2.72 6.50 11.23
N THR A 372 -3.42 7.28 10.41
CA THR A 372 -4.77 7.77 10.71
C THR A 372 -5.82 6.67 10.46
N THR A 373 -5.73 5.94 9.35
CA THR A 373 -6.66 4.83 9.03
C THR A 373 -6.43 3.59 9.91
N VAL A 374 -5.18 3.24 10.24
CA VAL A 374 -4.85 2.14 11.17
C VAL A 374 -5.26 2.51 12.60
N LYS A 375 -5.06 3.76 13.05
CA LYS A 375 -5.60 4.23 14.34
C LYS A 375 -7.12 4.12 14.37
N MET A 376 -7.81 4.47 13.28
CA MET A 376 -9.27 4.38 13.22
C MET A 376 -9.78 2.93 13.22
N LEU A 377 -9.12 2.02 12.50
CA LEU A 377 -9.46 0.59 12.48
C LEU A 377 -9.19 -0.09 13.83
N VAL A 378 -8.04 0.22 14.47
CA VAL A 378 -7.69 -0.29 15.80
C VAL A 378 -8.66 0.23 16.86
N LEU A 379 -9.08 1.50 16.75
CA LEU A 379 -10.06 2.09 17.66
C LEU A 379 -11.46 1.47 17.46
N LEU A 380 -11.89 1.24 16.21
CA LEU A 380 -13.14 0.54 15.90
C LEU A 380 -13.14 -0.89 16.46
N LEU A 381 -12.05 -1.63 16.22
CA LEU A 381 -11.87 -3.00 16.73
C LEU A 381 -11.87 -3.03 18.26
N GLY A 382 -11.16 -2.10 18.90
CA GLY A 382 -11.11 -1.98 20.36
C GLY A 382 -12.48 -1.72 20.99
N ILE A 383 -13.32 -0.91 20.35
CA ILE A 383 -14.67 -0.60 20.83
C ILE A 383 -15.61 -1.79 20.68
N ILE A 384 -15.52 -2.53 19.56
CA ILE A 384 -16.28 -3.78 19.38
C ILE A 384 -15.86 -4.81 20.44
N VAL A 385 -14.55 -4.98 20.67
CA VAL A 385 -14.04 -5.91 21.69
C VAL A 385 -14.52 -5.51 23.09
N LEU A 386 -14.47 -4.22 23.43
CA LEU A 386 -14.98 -3.71 24.71
C LEU A 386 -16.48 -3.98 24.87
N HIS A 387 -17.28 -3.76 23.81
CA HIS A 387 -18.72 -4.01 23.82
C HIS A 387 -19.04 -5.49 24.00
N VAL A 388 -18.35 -6.36 23.27
CA VAL A 388 -18.51 -7.81 23.38
C VAL A 388 -18.07 -8.30 24.77
N ALA A 389 -17.00 -7.75 25.33
CA ALA A 389 -16.57 -8.06 26.69
C ALA A 389 -17.64 -7.70 27.72
N VAL A 390 -18.24 -6.49 27.63
CA VAL A 390 -19.38 -6.11 28.48
C VAL A 390 -20.52 -7.10 28.32
N LEU A 391 -20.91 -7.42 27.09
CA LEU A 391 -22.01 -8.35 26.83
C LEU A 391 -21.75 -9.74 27.43
N VAL A 392 -20.53 -10.27 27.28
CA VAL A 392 -20.11 -11.54 27.89
C VAL A 392 -20.19 -11.47 29.41
N LEU A 393 -19.70 -10.40 30.03
CA LEU A 393 -19.78 -10.21 31.49
C LEU A 393 -21.23 -10.17 31.96
N LEU A 394 -22.14 -9.52 31.23
CA LEU A 394 -23.57 -9.49 31.54
C LEU A 394 -24.21 -10.87 31.44
N PHE A 395 -23.90 -11.63 30.40
CA PHE A 395 -24.40 -13.00 30.25
C PHE A 395 -23.88 -13.92 31.35
N VAL A 396 -22.58 -13.89 31.62
CA VAL A 396 -21.96 -14.72 32.67
C VAL A 396 -22.51 -14.35 34.03
N SER A 397 -22.62 -13.05 34.33
CA SER A 397 -23.22 -12.58 35.56
C SER A 397 -24.67 -13.02 35.67
N THR A 398 -25.47 -12.94 34.61
CA THR A 398 -26.90 -13.26 34.68
C THR A 398 -27.18 -14.77 34.71
N ILE A 399 -26.36 -15.60 34.08
CA ILE A 399 -26.62 -17.04 33.90
C ILE A 399 -25.91 -17.90 34.94
N VAL A 400 -24.69 -17.54 35.37
CA VAL A 400 -23.87 -18.44 36.17
C VAL A 400 -24.31 -18.47 37.63
N SER A 401 -24.38 -19.68 38.18
CA SER A 401 -24.97 -19.96 39.47
C SER A 401 -24.10 -19.61 40.69
N GLN A 402 -23.55 -18.39 40.77
CA GLN A 402 -22.64 -17.96 41.85
C GLN A 402 -22.74 -16.46 42.21
N TRP A 403 -23.93 -15.95 42.51
CA TRP A 403 -24.08 -14.59 43.06
C TRP A 403 -23.78 -14.56 44.56
N LEU A 404 -24.16 -15.61 45.27
CA LEU A 404 -23.83 -15.84 46.67
C LEU A 404 -23.22 -17.23 46.82
N VAL A 405 -22.15 -17.32 47.60
CA VAL A 405 -21.42 -18.56 47.86
C VAL A 405 -21.21 -18.70 49.36
N GLY A 406 -21.57 -19.87 49.90
CA GLY A 406 -21.26 -20.28 51.26
C GLY A 406 -20.86 -21.75 51.31
N ASN A 407 -20.53 -22.25 52.50
CA ASN A 407 -20.08 -23.63 52.71
C ASN A 407 -21.12 -24.65 52.21
N GLY A 408 -20.93 -25.17 50.99
CA GLY A 408 -21.85 -26.12 50.36
C GLY A 408 -23.14 -25.50 49.82
N HIS A 409 -23.27 -24.18 49.74
CA HIS A 409 -24.45 -23.48 49.20
C HIS A 409 -24.04 -22.45 48.14
N THR A 410 -24.68 -22.50 46.97
CA THR A 410 -24.51 -21.50 45.91
C THR A 410 -25.88 -21.02 45.46
N ALA A 411 -26.12 -19.71 45.53
CA ALA A 411 -27.36 -19.11 45.07
C ALA A 411 -27.08 -18.15 43.92
N ASP A 412 -28.00 -18.13 42.96
CA ASP A 412 -27.98 -17.21 41.83
C ASP A 412 -29.31 -16.48 41.66
N LEU A 413 -29.49 -15.82 40.52
CA LEU A 413 -30.72 -15.10 40.24
C LEU A 413 -31.93 -16.02 40.03
N TRP A 414 -31.75 -17.27 39.59
CA TRP A 414 -32.79 -18.19 39.11
C TRP A 414 -32.98 -19.43 39.98
N GLN A 415 -31.93 -19.89 40.65
CA GLN A 415 -31.80 -21.17 41.34
C GLN A 415 -30.92 -21.05 42.59
N ASN A 416 -31.28 -21.84 43.60
CA ASN A 416 -30.52 -22.03 44.81
C ASN A 416 -30.07 -23.49 44.86
N CYS A 417 -28.76 -23.72 44.86
CA CYS A 417 -28.16 -25.04 44.89
C CYS A 417 -27.49 -25.30 46.24
N SER A 418 -27.74 -26.49 46.80
CA SER A 418 -27.13 -26.94 48.06
C SER A 418 -26.47 -28.29 47.85
N SER A 419 -25.29 -28.48 48.45
CA SER A 419 -24.58 -29.76 48.52
C SER A 419 -25.28 -30.64 49.53
N LEU A 420 -25.68 -31.84 49.12
CA LEU A 420 -26.14 -32.85 50.08
C LEU A 420 -24.91 -33.49 50.77
N HIS A 421 -25.12 -34.13 51.92
CA HIS A 421 -24.11 -34.89 52.68
C HIS A 421 -23.55 -36.14 51.94
N VAL A 422 -23.82 -36.28 50.64
CA VAL A 422 -23.32 -37.36 49.79
C VAL A 422 -22.26 -36.78 48.84
N PRO A 423 -21.08 -37.41 48.66
CA PRO A 423 -20.10 -36.93 47.70
C PRO A 423 -20.74 -36.86 46.30
N SER A 424 -20.70 -35.68 45.66
CA SER A 424 -21.14 -35.38 44.29
C SER A 424 -22.65 -35.23 44.00
N ALA A 425 -23.53 -35.06 44.99
CA ALA A 425 -24.95 -34.74 44.76
C ALA A 425 -25.31 -33.27 45.10
N PHE A 426 -25.69 -32.49 44.09
CA PHE A 426 -26.21 -31.11 44.23
C PHE A 426 -27.73 -31.10 44.03
N GLN A 427 -28.48 -30.49 44.95
CA GLN A 427 -29.90 -30.24 44.76
C GLN A 427 -30.12 -28.75 44.48
N CYS A 428 -30.60 -28.44 43.28
CA CYS A 428 -30.94 -27.09 42.86
C CYS A 428 -32.47 -26.93 42.85
N GLN A 429 -32.97 -25.92 43.55
CA GLN A 429 -34.37 -25.52 43.53
C GLN A 429 -34.50 -24.14 42.89
N THR A 430 -35.60 -23.88 42.19
CA THR A 430 -35.89 -22.55 41.65
C THR A 430 -35.95 -21.52 42.77
N SER A 431 -35.36 -20.35 42.54
CA SER A 431 -35.24 -19.28 43.54
C SER A 431 -36.60 -18.67 43.90
N SER A 432 -36.62 -17.94 45.01
CA SER A 432 -37.81 -17.33 45.63
C SER A 432 -38.56 -16.41 44.66
N THR A 433 -39.89 -16.34 44.77
CA THR A 433 -40.73 -15.38 44.03
C THR A 433 -40.74 -13.98 44.66
N ASN A 434 -39.71 -13.61 45.41
CA ASN A 434 -39.61 -12.32 46.09
C ASN A 434 -39.57 -11.16 45.07
N GLU A 435 -40.34 -10.11 45.34
CA GLU A 435 -40.51 -8.95 44.45
C GLU A 435 -39.18 -8.22 44.16
N TRP A 436 -38.28 -8.15 45.13
CA TRP A 436 -36.97 -7.56 44.96
C TRP A 436 -36.06 -8.42 44.09
N LEU A 437 -36.09 -9.75 44.26
CA LEU A 437 -35.34 -10.66 43.39
C LEU A 437 -35.85 -10.59 41.94
N GLN A 438 -37.17 -10.53 41.76
CA GLN A 438 -37.78 -10.32 40.44
C GLN A 438 -37.36 -8.99 39.82
N SER A 439 -37.24 -7.94 40.63
CA SER A 439 -36.72 -6.65 40.19
C SER A 439 -35.26 -6.75 39.74
N VAL A 440 -34.40 -7.47 40.49
CA VAL A 440 -33.00 -7.72 40.07
C VAL A 440 -32.95 -8.52 38.76
N GLN A 441 -33.73 -9.60 38.64
CA GLN A 441 -33.84 -10.41 37.42
C GLN A 441 -34.25 -9.57 36.21
N ALA A 442 -35.30 -8.75 36.36
CA ALA A 442 -35.79 -7.87 35.30
C ALA A 442 -34.74 -6.84 34.88
N MET A 443 -34.04 -6.23 35.84
CA MET A 443 -32.98 -5.26 35.57
C MET A 443 -31.77 -5.90 34.87
N MET A 444 -31.38 -7.12 35.25
CA MET A 444 -30.31 -7.86 34.61
C MET A 444 -30.68 -8.29 33.18
N ILE A 445 -31.89 -8.81 32.95
CA ILE A 445 -32.39 -9.11 31.59
C ILE A 445 -32.44 -7.85 30.74
N LEU A 446 -32.99 -6.75 31.28
CA LEU A 446 -33.13 -5.49 30.55
C LEU A 446 -31.75 -4.91 30.17
N SER A 447 -30.74 -5.10 31.02
CA SER A 447 -29.37 -4.71 30.69
C SER A 447 -28.79 -5.47 29.49
N ILE A 448 -29.05 -6.78 29.39
CA ILE A 448 -28.63 -7.59 28.24
C ILE A 448 -29.36 -7.12 26.99
N ILE A 449 -30.68 -6.90 27.07
CA ILE A 449 -31.49 -6.42 25.95
C ILE A 449 -30.95 -5.09 25.42
N PHE A 450 -30.70 -4.11 26.30
CA PHE A 450 -30.16 -2.82 25.89
C PHE A 450 -28.73 -2.91 25.33
N SER A 451 -27.88 -3.78 25.90
CA SER A 451 -26.51 -4.00 25.39
C SER A 451 -26.50 -4.65 24.00
N VAL A 452 -27.38 -5.64 23.75
CA VAL A 452 -27.56 -6.27 22.44
C VAL A 452 -28.14 -5.29 21.42
N LEU A 453 -29.16 -4.52 21.82
CA LEU A 453 -29.75 -3.50 20.97
C LEU A 453 -28.74 -2.41 20.61
N SER A 454 -27.91 -1.99 21.56
CA SER A 454 -26.81 -1.05 21.31
C SER A 454 -25.83 -1.61 20.26
N LEU A 455 -25.42 -2.88 20.36
CA LEU A 455 -24.54 -3.50 19.37
C LEU A 455 -25.18 -3.56 17.97
N PHE A 456 -26.46 -3.91 17.90
CA PHE A 456 -27.19 -3.92 16.62
C PHE A 456 -27.29 -2.53 16.00
N LEU A 457 -27.64 -1.52 16.81
CA LEU A 457 -27.71 -0.13 16.37
C LEU A 457 -26.34 0.41 15.96
N PHE A 458 -25.27 -0.04 16.61
CA PHE A 458 -23.91 0.31 16.22
C PHE A 458 -23.61 -0.14 14.78
N PHE A 459 -23.88 -1.40 14.46
CA PHE A 459 -23.71 -1.91 13.09
C PHE A 459 -24.62 -1.21 12.09
N CYS A 460 -25.88 -0.94 12.44
CA CYS A 460 -26.77 -0.17 11.58
C CYS A 460 -26.22 1.24 11.31
N GLN A 461 -25.75 1.93 12.35
CA GLN A 461 -25.19 3.29 12.24
C GLN A 461 -23.87 3.32 11.48
N LEU A 462 -23.06 2.26 11.50
CA LEU A 462 -21.86 2.18 10.66
C LEU A 462 -22.20 2.34 9.17
N PHE A 463 -23.29 1.73 8.70
CA PHE A 463 -23.67 1.77 7.29
C PHE A 463 -24.65 2.88 6.92
N THR A 464 -25.53 3.29 7.84
CA THR A 464 -26.62 4.25 7.55
C THR A 464 -26.30 5.70 7.88
N LEU A 465 -25.34 5.96 8.77
CA LEU A 465 -25.04 7.32 9.23
C LEU A 465 -24.23 8.10 8.18
N THR A 466 -24.61 9.35 7.93
CA THR A 466 -23.88 10.25 7.02
C THR A 466 -22.54 10.69 7.63
N LYS A 467 -21.61 11.10 6.77
CA LYS A 467 -20.27 11.54 7.18
C LYS A 467 -20.37 12.67 8.20
N GLY A 468 -19.62 12.55 9.30
CA GLY A 468 -19.64 13.53 10.38
C GLY A 468 -20.77 13.33 11.41
N GLY A 469 -21.63 12.33 11.28
CA GLY A 469 -22.59 11.95 12.31
C GLY A 469 -21.91 11.32 13.54
N ARG A 470 -22.64 11.26 14.67
CA ARG A 470 -22.21 10.67 15.94
C ARG A 470 -23.11 9.50 16.35
N PHE A 471 -22.58 8.53 17.11
CA PHE A 471 -23.29 7.30 17.50
C PHE A 471 -24.13 7.50 18.78
N TYR A 472 -24.95 8.55 18.82
CA TYR A 472 -25.74 8.91 20.00
C TYR A 472 -26.68 7.81 20.47
N ILE A 473 -27.44 7.22 19.54
CA ILE A 473 -28.46 6.21 19.86
C ILE A 473 -27.79 4.96 20.45
N THR A 474 -26.72 4.46 19.81
CA THR A 474 -25.90 3.35 20.33
C THR A 474 -25.39 3.63 21.74
N GLY A 475 -24.79 4.80 21.96
CA GLY A 475 -24.24 5.17 23.27
C GLY A 475 -25.30 5.29 24.37
N ILE A 476 -26.48 5.84 24.06
CA ILE A 476 -27.59 5.95 25.02
C ILE A 476 -28.04 4.57 25.50
N PHE A 477 -28.28 3.63 24.58
CA PHE A 477 -28.68 2.26 24.97
C PHE A 477 -27.59 1.55 25.78
N GLN A 478 -26.30 1.79 25.48
CA GLN A 478 -25.22 1.21 26.26
C GLN A 478 -25.12 1.79 27.68
N ILE A 479 -25.38 3.09 27.85
CA ILE A 479 -25.47 3.72 29.17
C ILE A 479 -26.68 3.20 29.94
N LEU A 480 -27.85 3.07 29.29
CA LEU A 480 -29.03 2.48 29.90
C LEU A 480 -28.77 1.04 30.36
N ALA A 481 -28.05 0.24 29.58
CA ALA A 481 -27.61 -1.09 30.00
C ALA A 481 -26.77 -1.02 31.29
N GLY A 482 -25.77 -0.13 31.35
CA GLY A 482 -24.95 0.07 32.54
C GLY A 482 -25.76 0.50 33.77
N LEU A 483 -26.71 1.43 33.61
CA LEU A 483 -27.61 1.86 34.69
C LEU A 483 -28.49 0.72 35.19
N CYS A 484 -29.01 -0.12 34.28
CA CYS A 484 -29.80 -1.29 34.67
C CYS A 484 -28.99 -2.28 35.53
N VAL A 485 -27.74 -2.54 35.17
CA VAL A 485 -26.84 -3.42 35.96
C VAL A 485 -26.53 -2.83 37.32
N MET A 486 -26.20 -1.53 37.37
CA MET A 486 -25.93 -0.83 38.62
C MET A 486 -27.14 -0.90 39.55
N SER A 487 -28.34 -0.63 39.04
CA SER A 487 -29.57 -0.72 39.82
C SER A 487 -29.85 -2.16 40.28
N GLY A 488 -29.71 -3.17 39.41
CA GLY A 488 -29.90 -4.57 39.76
C GLY A 488 -28.92 -5.03 40.84
N ALA A 489 -27.63 -4.76 40.67
CA ALA A 489 -26.60 -5.11 41.64
C ALA A 489 -26.78 -4.36 42.98
N ALA A 490 -27.15 -3.07 42.96
CA ALA A 490 -27.42 -2.30 44.16
C ALA A 490 -28.65 -2.81 44.92
N ILE A 491 -29.75 -3.12 44.23
CA ILE A 491 -30.94 -3.74 44.84
C ILE A 491 -30.55 -5.07 45.48
N PHE A 492 -29.79 -5.91 44.78
CA PHE A 492 -29.30 -7.16 45.32
C PHE A 492 -28.46 -6.93 46.59
N THR A 493 -27.50 -6.01 46.56
CA THR A 493 -26.61 -5.69 47.69
C THR A 493 -27.40 -5.33 48.95
N VAL A 494 -28.45 -4.53 48.80
CA VAL A 494 -29.21 -3.98 49.94
C VAL A 494 -30.31 -4.92 50.42
N ARG A 495 -30.92 -5.68 49.50
CA ARG A 495 -32.17 -6.40 49.78
C ARG A 495 -32.04 -7.91 49.81
N TYR A 496 -30.88 -8.50 49.48
CA TYR A 496 -30.75 -9.97 49.42
C TYR A 496 -31.15 -10.68 50.70
N THR A 497 -31.01 -10.04 51.86
CA THR A 497 -31.41 -10.59 53.17
C THR A 497 -32.92 -10.79 53.32
N GLU A 498 -33.75 -10.21 52.43
CA GLU A 498 -35.20 -10.39 52.45
C GLU A 498 -35.66 -11.73 51.84
N TRP A 499 -34.82 -12.38 51.04
CA TRP A 499 -35.11 -13.69 50.46
C TRP A 499 -34.03 -14.74 50.69
N GLN A 500 -32.86 -14.33 51.16
CA GLN A 500 -31.79 -15.21 51.60
C GLN A 500 -31.54 -15.01 53.09
N ILE A 501 -31.57 -16.10 53.86
CA ILE A 501 -31.29 -16.04 55.31
C ILE A 501 -29.80 -15.73 55.49
N PRO A 502 -29.42 -14.64 56.17
CA PRO A 502 -28.02 -14.33 56.45
C PRO A 502 -27.43 -15.42 57.35
N SER A 503 -26.31 -16.00 56.95
CA SER A 503 -25.44 -16.81 57.81
C SER A 503 -24.01 -16.28 57.70
N ASP A 504 -23.22 -16.44 58.76
CA ASP A 504 -21.84 -15.93 58.83
C ASP A 504 -20.92 -16.51 57.74
N ASP A 505 -21.35 -17.59 57.08
CA ASP A 505 -20.62 -18.30 56.02
C ASP A 505 -20.99 -17.85 54.59
N ILE A 506 -21.92 -16.89 54.40
CA ILE A 506 -22.35 -16.44 53.06
C ILE A 506 -21.53 -15.22 52.60
N SER A 507 -20.92 -15.34 51.43
CA SER A 507 -20.14 -14.30 50.77
C SER A 507 -20.65 -14.01 49.36
N PHE A 508 -20.33 -12.84 48.81
CA PHE A 508 -20.64 -12.53 47.41
C PHE A 508 -19.77 -13.36 46.47
N GLY A 509 -20.42 -14.06 45.54
CA GLY A 509 -19.75 -14.88 44.54
C GLY A 509 -19.26 -14.07 43.33
N PHE A 510 -18.49 -14.71 42.46
CA PHE A 510 -17.85 -14.00 41.35
C PHE A 510 -18.86 -13.42 40.35
N ALA A 511 -20.04 -14.03 40.16
CA ALA A 511 -21.04 -13.55 39.20
C ALA A 511 -21.58 -12.17 39.60
N TYR A 512 -21.70 -11.90 40.90
CA TYR A 512 -22.05 -10.59 41.44
C TYR A 512 -20.91 -9.57 41.23
N ILE A 513 -19.65 -9.98 41.44
CA ILE A 513 -18.49 -9.12 41.18
C ILE A 513 -18.42 -8.74 39.69
N LEU A 514 -18.70 -9.69 38.79
CA LEU A 514 -18.75 -9.42 37.34
C LEU A 514 -19.85 -8.42 36.97
N ALA A 515 -20.98 -8.36 37.69
CA ALA A 515 -22.00 -7.33 37.49
C ALA A 515 -21.44 -5.92 37.79
N TRP A 516 -20.74 -5.77 38.92
CA TRP A 516 -20.10 -4.50 39.30
C TRP A 516 -18.93 -4.12 38.39
N VAL A 517 -18.25 -5.07 37.76
CA VAL A 517 -17.24 -4.82 36.72
C VAL A 517 -17.91 -4.44 35.38
N ALA A 518 -19.04 -5.04 35.04
CA ALA A 518 -19.75 -4.76 33.80
C ALA A 518 -20.34 -3.34 33.77
N PHE A 519 -20.81 -2.80 34.90
CA PHE A 519 -21.35 -1.44 35.01
C PHE A 519 -20.40 -0.34 34.47
N PRO A 520 -19.19 -0.13 35.04
CA PRO A 520 -18.31 0.94 34.59
C PRO A 520 -17.82 0.71 33.16
N LEU A 521 -17.61 -0.55 32.74
CA LEU A 521 -17.24 -0.86 31.36
C LEU A 521 -18.36 -0.52 30.37
N ALA A 522 -19.63 -0.78 30.72
CA ALA A 522 -20.78 -0.39 29.92
C ALA A 522 -20.91 1.14 29.85
N ALA A 523 -20.76 1.85 30.97
CA ALA A 523 -20.84 3.31 31.01
C ALA A 523 -19.73 3.98 30.18
N ILE A 524 -18.48 3.52 30.32
CA ILE A 524 -17.33 4.01 29.53
C ILE A 524 -17.55 3.73 28.05
N SER A 525 -17.96 2.51 27.70
CA SER A 525 -18.28 2.14 26.31
C SER A 525 -19.35 3.06 25.71
N GLY A 526 -20.42 3.34 26.46
CA GLY A 526 -21.48 4.26 26.05
C GLY A 526 -21.01 5.69 25.82
N VAL A 527 -20.18 6.25 26.71
CA VAL A 527 -19.58 7.58 26.53
C VAL A 527 -18.67 7.63 25.31
N ILE A 528 -17.87 6.58 25.08
CA ILE A 528 -17.02 6.48 23.89
C ILE A 528 -17.88 6.53 22.61
N TYR A 529 -19.00 5.80 22.54
CA TYR A 529 -19.92 5.88 21.40
C TYR A 529 -20.50 7.28 21.17
N ILE A 530 -20.81 8.04 22.23
CA ILE A 530 -21.33 9.40 22.10
C ILE A 530 -20.28 10.37 21.54
N ILE A 531 -19.02 10.22 21.97
CA ILE A 531 -17.90 11.07 21.54
C ILE A 531 -17.44 10.71 20.13
N LEU A 532 -17.57 9.44 19.75
CA LEU A 532 -17.23 8.96 18.41
C LEU A 532 -17.98 9.70 17.31
N ARG A 533 -17.22 10.17 16.33
CA ARG A 533 -17.73 10.77 15.10
C ARG A 533 -17.31 9.93 13.91
N LYS A 534 -18.26 9.61 13.03
CA LYS A 534 -17.96 8.94 11.76
C LYS A 534 -17.10 9.87 10.90
N ARG A 535 -15.82 9.55 10.76
CA ARG A 535 -14.90 10.17 9.80
C ARG A 535 -14.73 9.19 8.64
N GLU A 536 -14.96 9.74 7.44
CA GLU A 536 -15.05 9.07 6.13
C GLU A 536 -16.32 8.27 5.83
#